data_AF-A0A7R8AKX2-F1
#
_entry.id   AF-A0A7R8AKX2-F1
#
_cell.length_a   1.000
_cell.length_b   1.000
_cell.length_c   1.000
_cell.angle_alpha   90.00
_cell.angle_beta   90.00
_cell.angle_gamma   90.00
#
_symmetry.space_group_name_H-M   'P 1'
#
loop_
_entity.id
_entity.type
_entity.pdbx_description
1 polymer ?
#
loop_
_entity_poly.entity_id
_entity_poly.type
_entity_poly.pdbx_seq_one_letter_code
_entity_poly.pdbx_strand_id
1 'polypeptide(L)'
;MHLQQDQTQDPSSIPPLHSTPATTTTITINHPPAPPPTNLHPQETGQKTKYLYFAYGSNLSPTQMRMRCTHDPTLSAHPVAVAALDSWRWLICQFGYANVVPPAGLRVGRQITEGDAVPESISESIPHGGVYGVLYEMSEEDEKLLDGYEGVDQCSGPSIPGSGVPARIRPREQGDGEYNKWYFGARVVKWLDEGYRERNGLEREGGEVKVLVYIDEKRVKVGKPNDEYIPRMNRAIRESVKLGFPEDWAEEVMRRSIPLD
;
A
#
# COMPACT_ATOMS: atom_id res chain seq x y z
N MET A 1 24.39 54.32 -37.57
CA MET A 1 23.44 53.52 -38.37
C MET A 1 22.26 53.24 -37.44
N HIS A 2 21.11 53.93 -37.58
CA HIS A 2 19.97 53.55 -38.46
C HIS A 2 19.39 52.17 -38.07
N LEU A 3 18.10 52.01 -37.74
CA LEU A 3 16.97 52.98 -37.66
C LEU A 3 15.78 52.40 -36.82
N GLN A 4 14.91 53.24 -36.24
CA GLN A 4 13.48 53.06 -35.76
C GLN A 4 13.02 51.73 -35.07
N GLN A 5 12.36 51.69 -33.89
CA GLN A 5 11.02 52.22 -33.46
C GLN A 5 9.81 51.59 -34.22
N ASP A 6 8.60 51.38 -33.65
CA ASP A 6 7.99 51.96 -32.43
C ASP A 6 6.90 51.06 -31.74
N GLN A 7 6.23 51.59 -30.70
CA GLN A 7 5.34 50.93 -29.72
C GLN A 7 3.82 50.89 -30.03
N THR A 8 3.11 49.96 -29.34
CA THR A 8 1.75 50.03 -28.72
C THR A 8 0.52 50.59 -29.48
N GLN A 9 -0.65 49.92 -29.34
CA GLN A 9 -1.79 50.40 -28.52
C GLN A 9 -3.00 49.42 -28.49
N ASP A 10 -3.81 49.56 -27.43
CA ASP A 10 -5.16 48.99 -27.19
C ASP A 10 -5.96 50.14 -26.53
N PRO A 11 -7.24 50.45 -26.91
CA PRO A 11 -8.37 49.97 -26.09
C PRO A 11 -9.78 49.88 -26.75
N SER A 12 -10.73 49.33 -25.99
CA SER A 12 -12.19 49.18 -26.20
C SER A 12 -13.01 50.45 -26.54
N SER A 13 -14.15 50.28 -27.26
CA SER A 13 -15.41 51.09 -27.15
C SER A 13 -16.60 50.54 -27.98
N ILE A 14 -17.81 51.08 -27.76
CA ILE A 14 -19.17 50.61 -28.17
C ILE A 14 -20.14 51.82 -28.32
N PRO A 15 -21.46 51.76 -28.68
CA PRO A 15 -22.37 50.60 -28.93
C PRO A 15 -23.06 50.38 -30.34
N PRO A 16 -24.30 50.85 -30.71
CA PRO A 16 -25.31 49.91 -31.28
C PRO A 16 -26.15 50.35 -32.54
N LEU A 17 -27.13 49.48 -32.91
CA LEU A 17 -28.57 49.76 -33.20
C LEU A 17 -29.16 49.44 -34.63
N HIS A 18 -30.27 48.65 -34.64
CA HIS A 18 -31.40 48.55 -35.63
C HIS A 18 -31.11 48.21 -37.14
N SER A 19 -31.70 47.23 -37.85
CA SER A 19 -33.11 46.83 -38.16
C SER A 19 -33.35 46.92 -39.70
N THR A 20 -34.19 46.13 -40.39
CA THR A 20 -34.99 44.94 -40.01
C THR A 20 -34.90 43.74 -41.01
N PRO A 21 -35.75 43.48 -42.05
CA PRO A 21 -36.08 42.07 -42.35
C PRO A 21 -35.96 41.57 -43.81
N ALA A 22 -35.84 40.24 -43.95
CA ALA A 22 -36.24 39.49 -45.15
C ALA A 22 -36.94 38.18 -44.73
N THR A 23 -38.14 37.94 -45.25
CA THR A 23 -38.99 36.81 -44.87
C THR A 23 -38.67 35.56 -45.70
N THR A 24 -38.47 34.41 -45.04
CA THR A 24 -38.57 33.10 -45.68
C THR A 24 -39.38 32.16 -44.79
N THR A 25 -40.56 31.78 -45.27
CA THR A 25 -41.46 30.82 -44.61
C THR A 25 -40.95 29.40 -44.83
N THR A 26 -40.64 28.67 -43.75
CA THR A 26 -40.38 27.21 -43.81
C THR A 26 -41.33 26.49 -42.86
N ILE A 27 -41.85 25.35 -43.34
CA ILE A 27 -43.00 24.65 -42.79
C ILE A 27 -42.59 23.80 -41.58
N THR A 28 -43.23 24.02 -40.42
CA THR A 28 -43.00 23.23 -39.21
C THR A 28 -43.67 21.86 -39.30
N ILE A 29 -42.88 20.79 -39.35
CA ILE A 29 -43.35 19.42 -39.10
C ILE A 29 -43.13 19.12 -37.62
N ASN A 30 -44.21 19.07 -36.84
CA ASN A 30 -44.15 18.70 -35.42
C ASN A 30 -43.80 17.21 -35.27
N HIS A 31 -42.58 16.91 -34.84
CA HIS A 31 -42.24 15.62 -34.24
C HIS A 31 -42.38 15.70 -32.71
N PRO A 32 -42.86 14.64 -32.04
CA PRO A 32 -42.86 14.59 -30.57
C PRO A 32 -41.42 14.61 -30.03
N PRO A 33 -41.18 15.20 -28.84
CA PRO A 33 -39.84 15.32 -28.28
C PRO A 33 -39.26 13.94 -27.98
N ALA A 34 -38.01 13.72 -28.43
CA ALA A 34 -37.24 12.55 -28.03
C ALA A 34 -37.03 12.54 -26.51
N PRO A 35 -37.01 11.37 -25.84
CA PRO A 35 -36.67 11.31 -24.43
C PRO A 35 -35.25 11.85 -24.19
N PRO A 36 -34.99 12.49 -23.05
CA PRO A 36 -33.66 13.00 -22.74
C PRO A 36 -32.65 11.85 -22.74
N PRO A 37 -31.39 12.09 -23.14
CA PRO A 37 -30.37 11.04 -23.11
C PRO A 37 -30.19 10.58 -21.66
N THR A 38 -30.60 9.34 -21.38
CA THR A 38 -30.35 8.69 -20.09
C THR A 38 -28.85 8.60 -19.94
N ASN A 39 -28.30 9.50 -19.13
CA ASN A 39 -26.88 9.57 -18.84
C ASN A 39 -26.55 8.41 -17.89
N LEU A 40 -26.48 7.19 -18.44
CA LEU A 40 -25.96 6.00 -17.80
C LEU A 40 -24.45 6.18 -17.60
N HIS A 41 -24.08 7.06 -16.67
CA HIS A 41 -22.90 6.82 -15.88
C HIS A 41 -23.11 5.45 -15.23
N PRO A 42 -22.24 4.45 -15.45
CA PRO A 42 -22.13 3.36 -14.52
C PRO A 42 -21.87 4.01 -13.17
N GLN A 43 -22.72 3.75 -12.16
CA GLN A 43 -22.28 4.02 -10.81
C GLN A 43 -21.00 3.21 -10.61
N GLU A 44 -19.92 3.89 -10.25
CA GLU A 44 -18.69 3.22 -9.87
C GLU A 44 -19.02 2.33 -8.66
N THR A 45 -19.17 1.04 -8.93
CA THR A 45 -19.36 0.04 -7.90
C THR A 45 -18.06 0.01 -7.11
N GLY A 46 -18.04 0.71 -5.97
CA GLY A 46 -16.87 0.93 -5.14
C GLY A 46 -16.04 -0.34 -5.04
N GLN A 47 -14.92 -0.35 -5.74
CA GLN A 47 -14.23 -1.60 -6.06
C GLN A 47 -13.43 -1.99 -4.83
N LYS A 48 -14.05 -2.82 -3.96
CA LYS A 48 -13.44 -3.36 -2.73
C LYS A 48 -11.96 -3.65 -2.96
N THR A 49 -11.13 -3.12 -2.05
CA THR A 49 -9.70 -3.38 -1.99
C THR A 49 -9.46 -4.89 -2.10
N LYS A 50 -8.74 -5.31 -3.16
CA LYS A 50 -8.53 -6.75 -3.45
C LYS A 50 -7.57 -7.43 -2.47
N TYR A 51 -7.01 -6.66 -1.55
CA TYR A 51 -6.01 -7.06 -0.56
C TYR A 51 -5.91 -5.97 0.53
N LEU A 52 -5.39 -6.34 1.70
CA LEU A 52 -5.06 -5.42 2.80
C LEU A 52 -3.54 -5.17 2.85
N TYR A 53 -3.08 -4.03 3.35
CA TYR A 53 -1.65 -3.83 3.59
C TYR A 53 -1.22 -4.54 4.89
N PHE A 54 -0.21 -5.41 4.81
CA PHE A 54 0.40 -6.12 5.94
C PHE A 54 1.65 -5.38 6.43
N ALA A 55 1.55 -4.73 7.59
CA ALA A 55 2.66 -4.05 8.24
C ALA A 55 3.37 -4.96 9.26
N TYR A 56 4.70 -5.06 9.17
CA TYR A 56 5.56 -5.82 10.11
C TYR A 56 6.76 -5.03 10.67
N GLY A 57 6.95 -3.79 10.19
CA GLY A 57 7.99 -2.85 10.63
C GLY A 57 7.38 -1.65 11.36
N SER A 58 7.95 -0.46 11.20
CA SER A 58 7.46 0.74 11.90
C SER A 58 5.98 1.10 11.62
N ASN A 59 5.41 0.63 10.50
CA ASN A 59 3.99 0.78 10.15
C ASN A 59 3.04 -0.09 10.99
N LEU A 60 3.53 -0.96 11.87
CA LEU A 60 2.73 -1.60 12.93
C LEU A 60 2.06 -0.56 13.86
N SER A 61 2.60 0.67 13.89
CA SER A 61 2.03 1.85 14.58
C SER A 61 0.95 2.53 13.71
N PRO A 62 -0.32 2.60 14.15
CA PRO A 62 -1.33 3.45 13.52
C PRO A 62 -0.93 4.93 13.53
N THR A 63 -0.15 5.39 14.53
CA THR A 63 0.45 6.73 14.54
C THR A 63 1.41 6.92 13.36
N GLN A 64 2.26 5.94 13.04
CA GLN A 64 3.15 5.97 11.88
C GLN A 64 2.36 5.99 10.56
N MET A 65 1.32 5.15 10.45
CA MET A 65 0.45 5.13 9.28
C MET A 65 -0.23 6.48 9.05
N ARG A 66 -0.79 7.10 10.10
CA ARG A 66 -1.43 8.42 10.03
C ARG A 66 -0.48 9.56 9.62
N MET A 67 0.82 9.43 9.88
CA MET A 67 1.83 10.40 9.42
C MET A 67 2.25 10.19 7.96
N ARG A 68 2.17 8.97 7.44
CA ARG A 68 2.56 8.61 6.06
C ARG A 68 1.41 8.72 5.06
N CYS A 69 0.22 8.31 5.47
CA CYS A 69 -0.98 8.27 4.67
C CYS A 69 -1.75 9.59 4.85
N THR A 70 -1.57 10.54 3.94
CA THR A 70 -2.12 11.89 4.05
C THR A 70 -3.30 12.16 3.13
N HIS A 71 -3.67 11.21 2.26
CA HIS A 71 -4.84 11.34 1.38
C HIS A 71 -6.12 10.97 2.13
N ASP A 72 -6.22 9.74 2.65
CA ASP A 72 -7.28 9.33 3.58
C ASP A 72 -6.67 8.69 4.86
N PRO A 73 -6.16 9.52 5.81
CA PRO A 73 -5.70 9.05 7.11
C PRO A 73 -6.82 8.46 8.00
N THR A 74 -8.08 8.51 7.60
CA THR A 74 -9.18 7.90 8.35
C THR A 74 -9.37 6.45 7.93
N LEU A 75 -9.25 6.16 6.64
CA LEU A 75 -9.21 4.82 6.07
C LEU A 75 -7.84 4.16 6.27
N SER A 76 -6.79 4.74 5.68
CA SER A 76 -5.47 4.13 5.49
C SER A 76 -4.64 3.97 6.77
N ALA A 77 -5.06 4.62 7.87
CA ALA A 77 -4.46 4.45 9.20
C ALA A 77 -5.41 3.78 10.20
N HIS A 78 -6.52 3.19 9.74
CA HIS A 78 -7.41 2.36 10.57
C HIS A 78 -6.96 0.89 10.53
N PRO A 79 -6.48 0.32 11.64
CA PRO A 79 -6.06 -1.08 11.68
C PRO A 79 -7.29 -1.98 11.70
N VAL A 80 -7.46 -2.83 10.68
CA VAL A 80 -8.64 -3.71 10.52
C VAL A 80 -8.48 -5.09 11.15
N ALA A 81 -7.24 -5.59 11.27
CA ALA A 81 -6.93 -6.91 11.84
C ALA A 81 -5.48 -7.03 12.34
N VAL A 82 -5.22 -8.07 13.13
CA VAL A 82 -3.89 -8.68 13.31
C VAL A 82 -3.86 -9.99 12.53
N ALA A 83 -2.78 -10.26 11.82
CA ALA A 83 -2.61 -11.46 11.00
C ALA A 83 -1.18 -12.02 11.08
N ALA A 84 -0.98 -13.23 10.56
CA ALA A 84 0.30 -13.92 10.50
C ALA A 84 0.65 -14.41 9.08
N LEU A 85 1.94 -14.39 8.75
CA LEU A 85 2.55 -15.04 7.60
C LEU A 85 3.32 -16.27 8.09
N ASP A 86 2.74 -17.46 7.91
CA ASP A 86 3.25 -18.72 8.47
C ASP A 86 4.52 -19.22 7.78
N SER A 87 5.52 -19.69 8.54
CA SER A 87 6.88 -20.06 8.09
C SER A 87 7.73 -18.92 7.50
N TRP A 88 7.34 -17.65 7.66
CA TRP A 88 8.18 -16.49 7.32
C TRP A 88 9.13 -16.15 8.47
N ARG A 89 10.22 -15.44 8.17
CA ARG A 89 11.21 -14.99 9.15
C ARG A 89 11.33 -13.47 9.15
N TRP A 90 11.35 -12.84 10.31
CA TRP A 90 11.54 -11.40 10.51
C TRP A 90 12.99 -11.09 10.89
N LEU A 91 13.51 -9.97 10.40
CA LEU A 91 14.82 -9.45 10.80
C LEU A 91 14.85 -7.92 10.75
N ILE A 92 15.84 -7.34 11.45
CA ILE A 92 16.44 -6.10 11.00
C ILE A 92 17.52 -6.45 9.97
N CYS A 93 17.43 -5.90 8.75
CA CYS A 93 18.40 -6.16 7.69
C CYS A 93 19.70 -5.37 7.90
N GLN A 94 20.72 -5.62 7.08
CA GLN A 94 22.02 -4.95 7.18
C GLN A 94 22.00 -3.43 6.97
N PHE A 95 20.86 -2.84 6.58
CA PHE A 95 20.65 -1.39 6.44
C PHE A 95 19.85 -0.78 7.61
N GLY A 96 19.56 -1.57 8.66
CA GLY A 96 18.99 -1.10 9.92
C GLY A 96 17.47 -0.93 9.95
N TYR A 97 16.76 -1.46 8.96
CA TYR A 97 15.31 -1.47 8.87
C TYR A 97 14.73 -2.89 8.93
N ALA A 98 13.46 -3.01 9.33
CA ALA A 98 12.78 -4.29 9.36
C ALA A 98 12.56 -4.85 7.95
N ASN A 99 12.78 -6.15 7.78
CA ASN A 99 12.50 -6.90 6.55
C ASN A 99 11.89 -8.28 6.94
N VAL A 100 11.39 -9.00 5.94
CA VAL A 100 10.94 -10.39 6.08
C VAL A 100 11.56 -11.28 5.02
N VAL A 101 11.74 -12.56 5.34
CA VAL A 101 12.20 -13.60 4.41
C VAL A 101 11.10 -14.65 4.26
N PRO A 102 10.69 -14.98 3.02
CA PRO A 102 9.69 -16.01 2.79
C PRO A 102 10.26 -17.43 3.03
N PRO A 103 9.38 -18.43 3.21
CA PRO A 103 9.79 -19.84 3.31
C PRO A 103 10.54 -20.30 2.05
N ALA A 104 11.40 -21.30 2.18
CA ALA A 104 12.40 -21.66 1.17
C ALA A 104 11.87 -21.79 -0.28
N GLY A 105 10.70 -22.39 -0.48
CA GLY A 105 10.06 -22.55 -1.80
C GLY A 105 9.53 -21.26 -2.45
N LEU A 106 9.59 -20.12 -1.76
CA LEU A 106 9.15 -18.80 -2.23
C LEU A 106 10.28 -17.77 -2.25
N ARG A 107 11.55 -18.18 -2.09
CA ARG A 107 12.69 -17.25 -2.05
C ARG A 107 13.21 -16.92 -3.45
N VAL A 108 13.62 -15.66 -3.64
CA VAL A 108 14.25 -15.17 -4.88
C VAL A 108 15.62 -14.55 -4.61
N GLY A 109 16.50 -14.54 -5.61
CA GLY A 109 17.78 -13.83 -5.55
C GLY A 109 18.63 -14.20 -4.33
N ARG A 110 19.04 -13.20 -3.54
CA ARG A 110 19.86 -13.40 -2.33
C ARG A 110 19.11 -14.12 -1.20
N GLN A 111 17.77 -14.10 -1.19
CA GLN A 111 17.02 -14.85 -0.18
C GLN A 111 17.34 -16.35 -0.25
N ILE A 112 17.55 -16.90 -1.45
CA ILE A 112 17.87 -18.32 -1.66
C ILE A 112 19.15 -18.73 -0.92
N THR A 113 20.19 -17.90 -0.96
CA THR A 113 21.52 -18.22 -0.41
C THR A 113 21.79 -17.64 0.98
N GLU A 114 21.10 -16.57 1.37
CA GLU A 114 21.33 -15.84 2.62
C GLU A 114 20.17 -15.99 3.62
N GLY A 115 18.97 -16.37 3.16
CA GLY A 115 17.75 -16.41 3.98
C GLY A 115 17.72 -17.45 5.09
N ASP A 116 18.47 -18.55 4.98
CA ASP A 116 18.56 -19.55 6.04
C ASP A 116 19.39 -19.10 7.25
N ALA A 117 20.24 -18.08 7.07
CA ALA A 117 21.00 -17.47 8.17
C ALA A 117 20.15 -16.52 9.02
N VAL A 118 18.94 -16.16 8.58
CA VAL A 118 17.98 -15.41 9.40
C VAL A 118 17.34 -16.36 10.41
N PRO A 119 17.35 -16.07 11.72
CA PRO A 119 16.70 -16.90 12.73
C PRO A 119 15.21 -17.12 12.46
N GLU A 120 14.67 -18.25 12.90
CA GLU A 120 13.23 -18.53 12.81
C GLU A 120 12.46 -17.67 13.81
N SER A 121 11.37 -17.06 13.34
CA SER A 121 10.50 -16.19 14.13
C SER A 121 9.46 -17.02 14.89
N ILE A 122 9.97 -17.83 15.83
CA ILE A 122 9.20 -18.70 16.71
C ILE A 122 8.96 -17.99 18.05
N SER A 123 7.76 -18.19 18.59
CA SER A 123 7.37 -17.93 19.99
C SER A 123 6.24 -18.88 20.39
N GLU A 124 5.73 -18.81 21.62
CA GLU A 124 4.62 -19.65 22.10
C GLU A 124 3.37 -19.55 21.20
N SER A 125 3.03 -18.34 20.73
CA SER A 125 1.87 -18.11 19.85
C SER A 125 2.04 -18.64 18.42
N ILE A 126 3.28 -18.88 17.96
CA ILE A 126 3.58 -19.42 16.62
C ILE A 126 4.73 -20.44 16.64
N PRO A 127 4.51 -21.66 17.20
CA PRO A 127 5.58 -22.62 17.47
C PRO A 127 6.26 -23.20 16.21
N HIS A 128 5.64 -23.05 15.04
CA HIS A 128 6.20 -23.45 13.74
C HIS A 128 6.88 -22.30 12.98
N GLY A 129 6.96 -21.12 13.61
CA GLY A 129 7.58 -19.93 13.05
C GLY A 129 6.66 -19.15 12.11
N GLY A 130 6.78 -17.83 12.15
CA GLY A 130 6.08 -16.94 11.24
C GLY A 130 6.22 -15.48 11.66
N VAL A 131 5.66 -14.58 10.87
CA VAL A 131 5.70 -13.14 11.14
C VAL A 131 4.30 -12.62 11.40
N TYR A 132 4.09 -11.98 12.55
CA TYR A 132 2.85 -11.25 12.81
C TYR A 132 2.87 -9.85 12.21
N GLY A 133 1.70 -9.36 11.83
CA GLY A 133 1.51 -8.03 11.27
C GLY A 133 0.15 -7.42 11.64
N VAL A 134 0.07 -6.10 11.49
CA VAL A 134 -1.20 -5.35 11.55
C VAL A 134 -1.67 -5.10 10.12
N LEU A 135 -2.95 -5.33 9.85
CA LEU A 135 -3.58 -5.11 8.55
C LEU A 135 -4.27 -3.76 8.49
N TYR A 136 -4.15 -3.09 7.35
CA TYR A 136 -4.83 -1.83 7.04
C TYR A 136 -5.57 -1.95 5.70
N GLU A 137 -6.80 -1.43 5.62
CA GLU A 137 -7.38 -1.04 4.33
C GLU A 137 -6.63 0.22 3.84
N MET A 138 -6.44 0.38 2.54
CA MET A 138 -5.66 1.49 1.95
C MET A 138 -6.44 2.14 0.81
N SER A 139 -6.39 3.46 0.71
CA SER A 139 -6.69 4.16 -0.55
C SER A 139 -5.57 3.90 -1.57
N GLU A 140 -5.86 3.98 -2.87
CA GLU A 140 -4.80 3.83 -3.88
C GLU A 140 -3.76 4.97 -3.79
N GLU A 141 -4.19 6.15 -3.36
CA GLU A 141 -3.37 7.35 -3.19
C GLU A 141 -2.40 7.19 -2.03
N ASP A 142 -2.86 6.67 -0.89
CA ASP A 142 -1.99 6.37 0.25
C ASP A 142 -1.09 5.16 -0.01
N GLU A 143 -1.52 4.18 -0.81
CA GLU A 143 -0.63 3.12 -1.30
C GLU A 143 0.50 3.71 -2.16
N LYS A 144 0.20 4.66 -3.05
CA LYS A 144 1.23 5.39 -3.84
C LYS A 144 2.16 6.22 -2.95
N LEU A 145 1.67 6.78 -1.84
CA LEU A 145 2.53 7.45 -0.84
C LEU A 145 3.44 6.44 -0.12
N LEU A 146 2.91 5.28 0.29
CA LEU A 146 3.72 4.21 0.89
C LEU A 146 4.77 3.66 -0.07
N ASP A 147 4.45 3.47 -1.36
CA ASP A 147 5.42 3.07 -2.38
C ASP A 147 6.64 4.01 -2.42
N GLY A 148 6.44 5.31 -2.21
CA GLY A 148 7.53 6.28 -2.07
C GLY A 148 8.32 6.14 -0.76
N TYR A 149 7.64 5.84 0.36
CA TYR A 149 8.28 5.62 1.66
C TYR A 149 9.04 4.29 1.79
N GLU A 150 8.63 3.27 1.05
CA GLU A 150 9.29 1.95 1.00
C GLU A 150 10.22 1.83 -0.25
N GLY A 151 10.43 2.94 -0.98
CA GLY A 151 11.41 3.04 -2.07
C GLY A 151 11.16 2.10 -3.24
N VAL A 152 9.90 1.85 -3.61
CA VAL A 152 9.51 0.92 -4.68
C VAL A 152 9.93 1.44 -6.05
N ASP A 153 10.65 0.62 -6.82
CA ASP A 153 10.93 0.92 -8.23
C ASP A 153 9.70 0.64 -9.10
N GLN A 154 8.96 1.69 -9.42
CA GLN A 154 7.78 1.64 -10.31
C GLN A 154 8.12 1.30 -11.77
N CYS A 155 9.38 1.50 -12.18
CA CYS A 155 9.87 1.20 -13.53
C CYS A 155 10.38 -0.25 -13.66
N SER A 156 10.43 -1.01 -12.56
CA SER A 156 10.88 -2.39 -12.53
C SER A 156 10.11 -3.31 -13.49
N GLY A 157 10.84 -4.23 -14.13
CA GLY A 157 10.28 -5.21 -15.06
C GLY A 157 9.33 -6.22 -14.40
N PRO A 158 8.49 -6.92 -15.18
CA PRO A 158 7.68 -8.02 -14.68
C PRO A 158 8.58 -9.16 -14.16
N SER A 159 8.08 -9.94 -13.20
CA SER A 159 8.82 -11.09 -12.66
C SER A 159 9.25 -12.07 -13.74
N ILE A 160 10.51 -12.48 -13.70
CA ILE A 160 11.10 -13.40 -14.69
C ILE A 160 10.40 -14.77 -14.58
N PRO A 161 9.83 -15.33 -15.66
CA PRO A 161 9.27 -16.68 -15.66
C PRO A 161 10.31 -17.72 -15.24
N GLY A 162 9.95 -18.59 -14.29
CA GLY A 162 10.87 -19.61 -13.75
C GLY A 162 11.73 -19.15 -12.57
N SER A 163 11.58 -17.91 -12.09
CA SER A 163 12.24 -17.38 -10.86
C SER A 163 11.78 -18.03 -9.54
N GLY A 164 11.01 -19.12 -9.59
CA GLY A 164 10.46 -19.81 -8.41
C GLY A 164 9.13 -19.26 -7.91
N VAL A 165 8.91 -17.93 -7.98
CA VAL A 165 7.69 -17.29 -7.46
C VAL A 165 6.70 -16.93 -8.57
N PRO A 166 5.43 -17.37 -8.49
CA PRO A 166 4.40 -17.00 -9.47
C PRO A 166 4.13 -15.49 -9.54
N ALA A 167 3.91 -14.98 -10.76
CA ALA A 167 3.59 -13.56 -11.00
C ALA A 167 2.36 -13.03 -10.24
N ARG A 168 1.42 -13.92 -9.85
CA ARG A 168 0.25 -13.57 -9.01
C ARG A 168 0.61 -13.22 -7.56
N ILE A 169 1.78 -13.66 -7.10
CA ILE A 169 2.35 -13.36 -5.77
C ILE A 169 3.35 -12.23 -5.89
N ARG A 170 4.30 -12.33 -6.83
CA ARG A 170 5.33 -11.32 -7.06
C ARG A 170 5.21 -10.82 -8.49
N PRO A 171 4.51 -9.70 -8.77
CA PRO A 171 4.24 -9.29 -10.15
C PRO A 171 5.46 -8.70 -10.87
N ARG A 172 6.37 -8.07 -10.14
CA ARG A 172 7.56 -7.38 -10.65
C ARG A 172 8.84 -7.88 -9.98
N GLU A 173 9.97 -7.63 -10.62
CA GLU A 173 11.28 -7.65 -9.97
C GLU A 173 11.41 -6.46 -9.00
N GLN A 174 12.32 -6.50 -8.01
CA GLN A 174 12.58 -5.32 -7.16
C GLN A 174 13.16 -4.12 -7.93
N GLY A 175 13.72 -4.34 -9.14
CA GLY A 175 14.39 -3.29 -9.90
C GLY A 175 15.58 -2.71 -9.15
N ASP A 176 15.77 -1.39 -9.19
CA ASP A 176 16.80 -0.68 -8.41
C ASP A 176 16.29 -0.15 -7.05
N GLY A 177 15.02 -0.42 -6.72
CA GLY A 177 14.37 0.03 -5.50
C GLY A 177 14.80 -0.70 -4.21
N GLU A 178 14.25 -0.22 -3.10
CA GLU A 178 14.53 -0.70 -1.74
C GLU A 178 13.68 -1.91 -1.34
N TYR A 179 12.36 -1.84 -1.52
CA TYR A 179 11.44 -2.95 -1.30
C TYR A 179 10.61 -3.21 -2.57
N ASN A 180 10.18 -4.45 -2.75
CA ASN A 180 9.27 -4.90 -3.80
C ASN A 180 7.90 -5.25 -3.23
N LYS A 181 6.86 -5.21 -4.08
CA LYS A 181 5.46 -5.46 -3.71
C LYS A 181 5.08 -6.91 -3.95
N TRP A 182 4.78 -7.62 -2.87
CA TRP A 182 4.33 -9.01 -2.91
C TRP A 182 2.89 -9.13 -2.41
N TYR A 183 2.18 -10.12 -2.94
CA TYR A 183 0.77 -10.35 -2.69
C TYR A 183 0.53 -11.79 -2.24
N PHE A 184 0.27 -11.99 -0.94
CA PHE A 184 0.24 -13.33 -0.34
C PHE A 184 -1.03 -13.57 0.50
N GLY A 185 -1.27 -14.82 0.92
CA GLY A 185 -2.30 -15.13 1.91
C GLY A 185 -1.73 -14.92 3.31
N ALA A 186 -2.41 -14.13 4.14
CA ALA A 186 -2.11 -13.98 5.55
C ALA A 186 -3.27 -14.55 6.38
N ARG A 187 -2.95 -15.39 7.36
CA ARG A 187 -3.92 -15.97 8.28
C ARG A 187 -4.34 -14.92 9.30
N VAL A 188 -5.63 -14.59 9.36
CA VAL A 188 -6.14 -13.63 10.33
C VAL A 188 -6.10 -14.24 11.72
N VAL A 189 -5.51 -13.50 12.66
CA VAL A 189 -5.33 -13.90 14.06
C VAL A 189 -6.42 -13.27 14.92
N LYS A 190 -6.74 -12.00 14.65
CA LYS A 190 -7.75 -11.23 15.36
C LYS A 190 -8.35 -10.15 14.46
N TRP A 191 -9.67 -10.03 14.45
CA TRP A 191 -10.33 -8.87 13.82
C TRP A 191 -10.34 -7.67 14.76
N LEU A 192 -10.05 -6.48 14.23
CA LEU A 192 -10.09 -5.20 14.96
C LEU A 192 -11.28 -4.35 14.53
N ASP A 193 -11.71 -4.49 13.27
CA ASP A 193 -12.98 -3.97 12.75
C ASP A 193 -13.85 -5.14 12.23
N GLU A 194 -14.81 -5.55 13.05
CA GLU A 194 -15.81 -6.56 12.70
C GLU A 194 -16.78 -6.06 11.61
N GLY A 195 -17.02 -4.75 11.54
CA GLY A 195 -17.80 -4.12 10.47
C GLY A 195 -17.10 -4.25 9.13
N TYR A 196 -15.77 -4.08 9.09
CA TYR A 196 -14.94 -4.37 7.93
C TYR A 196 -15.02 -5.85 7.54
N ARG A 197 -14.90 -6.79 8.48
CA ARG A 197 -15.04 -8.24 8.18
C ARG A 197 -16.38 -8.53 7.52
N GLU A 198 -17.48 -8.11 8.15
CA GLU A 198 -18.84 -8.47 7.76
C GLU A 198 -19.25 -7.84 6.43
N ARG A 199 -18.99 -6.54 6.23
CA ARG A 199 -19.25 -5.88 4.93
C ARG A 199 -18.42 -6.48 3.80
N ASN A 200 -17.25 -7.04 4.11
CA ASN A 200 -16.41 -7.71 3.13
C ASN A 200 -16.78 -9.17 2.88
N GLY A 201 -17.51 -9.82 3.78
CA GLY A 201 -17.87 -11.24 3.70
C GLY A 201 -16.67 -12.15 3.99
N LEU A 202 -15.74 -11.69 4.84
CA LEU A 202 -14.50 -12.39 5.15
C LEU A 202 -14.73 -13.43 6.26
N GLU A 203 -13.86 -14.44 6.27
CA GLU A 203 -13.86 -15.49 7.27
C GLU A 203 -13.54 -14.94 8.68
N ARG A 204 -13.86 -15.74 9.70
CA ARG A 204 -13.49 -15.43 11.09
C ARG A 204 -11.98 -15.65 11.31
N GLU A 205 -11.53 -15.42 12.53
CA GLU A 205 -10.17 -15.74 12.98
C GLU A 205 -9.78 -17.18 12.58
N GLY A 206 -8.56 -17.34 12.08
CA GLY A 206 -8.06 -18.56 11.44
C GLY A 206 -8.21 -18.58 9.91
N GLY A 207 -9.10 -17.78 9.31
CA GLY A 207 -9.26 -17.66 7.86
C GLY A 207 -8.14 -16.88 7.18
N GLU A 208 -7.96 -17.05 5.87
CA GLU A 208 -6.95 -16.34 5.08
C GLU A 208 -7.50 -15.11 4.37
N VAL A 209 -6.73 -14.02 4.36
CA VAL A 209 -6.99 -12.83 3.54
C VAL A 209 -5.80 -12.53 2.64
N LYS A 210 -6.07 -12.03 1.43
CA LYS A 210 -5.00 -11.57 0.54
C LYS A 210 -4.42 -10.27 1.09
N VAL A 211 -3.09 -10.17 1.14
CA VAL A 211 -2.38 -8.97 1.61
C VAL A 211 -1.34 -8.49 0.60
N LEU A 212 -1.09 -7.18 0.58
CA LEU A 212 0.13 -6.55 0.07
C LEU A 212 1.17 -6.53 1.19
N VAL A 213 2.38 -7.00 0.92
CA VAL A 213 3.54 -6.90 1.81
C VAL A 213 4.74 -6.37 1.02
N TYR A 214 5.45 -5.40 1.59
CA TYR A 214 6.71 -4.90 1.03
C TYR A 214 7.85 -5.81 1.48
N ILE A 215 8.70 -6.28 0.57
CA ILE A 215 9.82 -7.18 0.89
C ILE A 215 11.09 -6.70 0.20
N ASP A 216 12.19 -6.68 0.94
CA ASP A 216 13.50 -6.46 0.37
C ASP A 216 14.19 -7.80 0.07
N GLU A 217 14.33 -8.08 -1.22
CA GLU A 217 14.87 -9.30 -1.80
C GLU A 217 16.42 -9.27 -1.86
N LYS A 218 17.01 -8.09 -1.66
CA LYS A 218 18.45 -7.84 -1.79
C LYS A 218 19.16 -7.81 -0.44
N ARG A 219 18.55 -7.24 0.61
CA ARG A 219 19.18 -7.06 1.94
C ARG A 219 18.58 -8.04 2.94
N VAL A 220 19.15 -9.25 2.95
CA VAL A 220 18.64 -10.43 3.68
C VAL A 220 19.53 -10.85 4.86
N LYS A 221 20.57 -10.08 5.21
CA LYS A 221 21.48 -10.37 6.32
C LYS A 221 21.04 -9.64 7.57
N VAL A 222 21.10 -10.32 8.71
CA VAL A 222 20.80 -9.71 10.01
C VAL A 222 21.79 -8.56 10.30
N GLY A 223 21.25 -7.39 10.65
CA GLY A 223 21.99 -6.19 11.02
C GLY A 223 21.60 -5.66 12.40
N LYS A 224 22.10 -4.47 12.73
CA LYS A 224 21.63 -3.66 13.88
C LYS A 224 20.65 -2.61 13.37
N PRO A 225 19.62 -2.23 14.14
CA PRO A 225 18.76 -1.10 13.77
C PRO A 225 19.57 0.19 13.73
N ASN A 226 19.15 1.13 12.88
CA ASN A 226 19.69 2.49 12.94
C ASN A 226 19.08 3.23 14.14
N ASP A 227 19.83 4.17 14.72
CA ASP A 227 19.46 4.86 15.96
C ASP A 227 18.12 5.63 15.82
N GLU A 228 17.81 6.20 14.64
CA GLU A 228 16.53 6.88 14.39
C GLU A 228 15.34 5.92 14.19
N TYR A 229 15.63 4.63 13.94
CA TYR A 229 14.61 3.59 13.75
C TYR A 229 14.16 2.94 15.06
N ILE A 230 15.07 2.84 16.05
CA ILE A 230 14.78 2.28 17.38
C ILE A 230 13.52 2.93 18.03
N PRO A 231 13.41 4.26 18.20
CA PRO A 231 12.23 4.87 18.82
C PRO A 231 10.95 4.71 17.99
N ARG A 232 11.06 4.57 16.66
CA ARG A 232 9.93 4.27 15.77
C ARG A 232 9.44 2.85 16.00
N MET A 233 10.33 1.88 16.12
CA MET A 233 9.99 0.48 16.43
C MET A 233 9.49 0.31 17.87
N ASN A 234 10.05 1.04 18.84
CA ASN A 234 9.56 1.08 20.21
C ASN A 234 8.12 1.63 20.32
N ARG A 235 7.75 2.61 19.48
CA ARG A 235 6.35 3.02 19.30
C ARG A 235 5.52 1.93 18.64
N ALA A 236 6.04 1.33 17.57
CA ALA A 236 5.35 0.31 16.77
C ALA A 236 4.93 -0.91 17.60
N ILE A 237 5.86 -1.50 18.36
CA ILE A 237 5.61 -2.61 19.28
C ILE A 237 4.55 -2.22 20.34
N ARG A 238 4.74 -1.07 21.00
CA ARG A 238 3.84 -0.60 22.06
C ARG A 238 2.41 -0.33 21.58
N GLU A 239 2.25 0.13 20.34
CA GLU A 239 0.94 0.39 19.75
C GLU A 239 0.28 -0.88 19.22
N SER A 240 1.02 -1.77 18.55
CA SER A 240 0.46 -3.02 18.03
C SER A 240 0.04 -3.98 19.16
N VAL A 241 0.83 -4.14 20.22
CA VAL A 241 0.48 -5.00 21.37
C VAL A 241 -0.84 -4.54 22.01
N LYS A 242 -1.11 -3.23 22.08
CA LYS A 242 -2.40 -2.68 22.55
C LYS A 242 -3.60 -3.03 21.66
N LEU A 243 -3.38 -3.33 20.37
CA LEU A 243 -4.43 -3.84 19.48
C LEU A 243 -4.68 -5.34 19.71
N GLY A 244 -3.77 -6.05 20.39
CA GLY A 244 -3.78 -7.51 20.53
C GLY A 244 -2.82 -8.22 19.58
N PHE A 245 -1.77 -7.54 19.12
CA PHE A 245 -0.59 -8.18 18.55
C PHE A 245 0.11 -9.02 19.64
N PRO A 246 0.62 -10.24 19.36
CA PRO A 246 1.15 -11.11 20.39
C PRO A 246 2.40 -10.52 21.08
N GLU A 247 2.32 -10.37 22.40
CA GLU A 247 3.40 -9.79 23.21
C GLU A 247 4.59 -10.76 23.33
N ASP A 248 4.32 -12.07 23.44
CA ASP A 248 5.35 -13.13 23.41
C ASP A 248 6.18 -13.06 22.12
N TRP A 249 5.55 -12.89 20.96
CA TRP A 249 6.27 -12.78 19.69
C TRP A 249 7.05 -11.47 19.59
N ALA A 250 6.51 -10.36 20.07
CA ALA A 250 7.22 -9.09 20.09
C ALA A 250 8.49 -9.16 20.97
N GLU A 251 8.37 -9.73 22.16
CA GLU A 251 9.48 -9.88 23.11
C GLU A 251 10.48 -10.97 22.67
N GLU A 252 10.03 -12.09 22.11
CA GLU A 252 10.93 -13.15 21.66
C GLU A 252 11.56 -12.87 20.29
N VAL A 253 10.90 -12.18 19.35
CA VAL A 253 11.44 -11.96 18.00
C VAL A 253 11.96 -10.54 17.81
N MET A 254 11.18 -9.51 18.13
CA MET A 254 11.54 -8.12 17.81
C MET A 254 12.58 -7.55 18.78
N ARG A 255 12.45 -7.82 20.09
CA ARG A 255 13.38 -7.29 21.12
C ARG A 255 14.79 -7.83 21.04
N ARG A 256 15.00 -8.99 20.40
CA ARG A 256 16.36 -9.49 20.08
C ARG A 256 17.16 -8.49 19.22
N SER A 257 16.48 -7.61 18.48
CA SER A 257 17.11 -6.59 17.64
C SER A 257 16.78 -5.15 18.05
N ILE A 258 15.62 -4.88 18.67
CA ILE A 258 15.18 -3.53 19.05
C ILE A 258 15.33 -3.32 20.57
N PRO A 259 16.37 -2.60 21.02
CA PRO A 259 16.53 -2.27 22.43
C PRO A 259 15.42 -1.33 22.92
N LEU A 260 15.11 -1.44 24.21
CA LEU A 260 14.42 -0.39 24.95
C LEU A 260 15.43 0.71 25.26
N ASP A 261 15.09 1.95 24.91
CA ASP A 261 15.92 3.15 25.12
C ASP A 261 16.15 3.46 26.61
#